data_AF-A0A938V8A3-F1
#
_entry.id   AF-A0A938V8A3-F1
#
_cell.length_a   1.000
_cell.length_b   1.000
_cell.length_c   1.000
_cell.angle_alpha   90.00
_cell.angle_beta   90.00
_cell.angle_gamma   90.00
#
_symmetry.space_group_name_H-M   'P 1'
#
loop_
_entity.id
_entity.type
_entity.pdbx_description
1 polymer ?
#
loop_
_entity_poly.entity_id
_entity_poly.type
_entity_poly.pdbx_seq_one_letter_code
_entity_poly.pdbx_strand_id
1 'polypeptide(L)'
;MKIATRISLLFLVIFIAFGGFFYLFYSIKGKESRLYVEADDFQRRQAIDSFVGLKQSQYIDLTADLSTNSGLLAFVRSPKAEWGNIHLKPLIASHDLDLVQVYDRQRRLVYGRAEGDNGDLADFVFDRTLLDSLSTQRHTTCISKWNNRLLMIAGSVVHPAADTSMTSRPEGWLIVGKVWDHAYLSDLAKSLNYTMRISMTFPRDLEETQTQ
;
A
#
# COMPACT_ATOMS: atom_id res chain seq x y z
N MET A 1 3.35 7.01 77.73
CA MET A 1 2.85 7.57 76.45
C MET A 1 1.33 7.51 76.45
N LYS A 2 0.65 8.62 76.16
CA LYS A 2 -0.82 8.69 76.12
C LYS A 2 -1.32 7.84 74.94
N ILE A 3 -2.46 7.16 75.11
CA ILE A 3 -3.11 6.32 74.09
C ILE A 3 -3.26 7.05 72.74
N ALA A 4 -3.51 8.36 72.78
CA ALA A 4 -3.58 9.22 71.59
C ALA A 4 -2.29 9.21 70.75
N THR A 5 -1.10 9.16 71.37
CA THR A 5 0.18 9.15 70.65
C THR A 5 0.39 7.85 69.88
N ARG A 6 -0.08 6.72 70.42
CA ARG A 6 0.01 5.40 69.76
C ARG A 6 -0.92 5.33 68.55
N ILE A 7 -2.14 5.85 68.67
CA ILE A 7 -3.12 5.91 67.58
C ILE A 7 -2.62 6.83 66.45
N SER A 8 -2.04 7.98 66.79
CA SER A 8 -1.51 8.92 65.80
C SER A 8 -0.31 8.34 65.01
N LEU A 9 0.53 7.54 65.66
CA LEU A 9 1.69 6.91 65.03
C LEU A 9 1.26 5.78 64.07
N LEU A 10 0.19 5.07 64.41
CA LEU A 10 -0.39 4.02 63.55
C LEU A 10 -1.01 4.62 62.28
N PHE A 11 -1.72 5.75 62.40
CA PHE A 11 -2.24 6.49 61.25
C PHE A 11 -1.14 6.99 60.30
N LEU A 12 -0.02 7.46 60.85
CA LEU A 12 1.13 7.93 60.06
C LEU A 12 1.71 6.80 59.20
N VAL A 13 1.90 5.61 59.79
CA VAL A 13 2.43 4.44 59.07
C VAL A 13 1.51 4.02 57.94
N ILE A 14 0.18 3.99 58.19
CA ILE A 14 -0.82 3.70 57.17
C ILE A 14 -0.75 4.73 56.04
N PHE A 15 -0.63 6.02 56.37
CA PHE A 15 -0.56 7.09 55.37
C PHE A 15 0.68 6.95 54.48
N ILE A 16 1.84 6.63 55.06
CA ILE A 16 3.08 6.39 54.32
C ILE A 16 2.94 5.15 53.42
N ALA A 17 2.35 4.06 53.93
CA ALA A 17 2.12 2.84 53.14
C ALA A 17 1.18 3.11 51.95
N PHE A 18 0.11 3.87 52.16
CA PHE A 18 -0.80 4.28 51.09
C PHE A 18 -0.12 5.20 50.07
N GLY A 19 0.69 6.16 50.52
CA GLY A 19 1.46 7.03 49.64
C GLY A 19 2.45 6.27 48.76
N GLY A 20 3.17 5.31 49.35
CA GLY A 20 4.08 4.42 48.62
C GLY A 20 3.36 3.54 47.60
N PHE A 21 2.20 2.98 47.98
CA PHE A 21 1.35 2.22 47.09
C PHE A 21 0.84 3.07 45.91
N PHE A 22 0.35 4.28 46.18
CA PHE A 22 -0.13 5.20 45.14
C PHE A 22 0.99 5.62 44.18
N TYR A 23 2.19 5.90 44.71
CA TYR A 23 3.35 6.25 43.89
C TYR A 23 3.75 5.11 42.94
N LEU A 24 3.83 3.88 43.45
CA LEU A 24 4.11 2.70 42.63
C LEU A 24 3.01 2.46 41.59
N PHE A 25 1.75 2.57 41.99
CA PHE A 25 0.60 2.42 41.08
C PHE A 25 0.64 3.44 39.95
N TYR A 26 0.93 4.70 40.26
CA TYR A 26 1.04 5.77 39.27
C TYR A 26 2.21 5.53 38.29
N SER A 27 3.37 5.09 38.81
CA SER A 27 4.55 4.78 38.00
C SER A 27 4.34 3.60 37.05
N ILE A 28 3.60 2.57 37.48
CA ILE A 28 3.26 1.40 36.65
C ILE A 28 2.22 1.78 35.59
N LYS A 29 1.15 2.50 35.97
CA LYS A 29 0.09 2.98 35.06
C LYS A 29 0.65 3.86 33.94
N GLY A 30 1.63 4.72 34.23
CA GLY A 30 2.26 5.57 33.23
C GLY A 30 3.01 4.79 32.14
N LYS A 31 3.60 3.64 32.49
CA LYS A 31 4.29 2.77 31.53
C LYS A 31 3.31 1.94 30.68
N GLU A 32 2.25 1.43 31.30
CA GLU A 32 1.20 0.70 30.59
C GLU A 32 0.54 1.56 29.50
N SER A 33 0.18 2.81 29.81
CA SER A 33 -0.50 3.68 28.85
C SER A 33 0.32 3.94 27.59
N ARG A 34 1.66 4.01 27.70
CA ARG A 34 2.54 4.19 26.54
C ARG A 34 2.64 2.93 25.68
N LEU A 35 2.72 1.77 26.33
CA LEU A 35 2.69 0.45 25.68
C LEU A 35 1.38 0.22 24.92
N TYR A 36 0.24 0.67 25.46
CA TYR A 36 -1.05 0.56 24.77
C TYR A 36 -1.13 1.42 23.50
N VAL A 37 -0.63 2.67 23.55
CA VAL A 37 -0.62 3.56 22.37
C VAL A 37 0.30 3.01 21.29
N GLU A 38 1.51 2.56 21.66
CA GLU A 38 2.46 1.99 20.71
C GLU A 38 1.95 0.68 20.09
N ALA A 39 1.28 -0.16 20.88
CA ALA A 39 0.66 -1.38 20.38
C ALA A 39 -0.51 -1.10 19.42
N ASP A 40 -1.36 -0.10 19.71
CA ASP A 40 -2.47 0.30 18.83
C ASP A 40 -1.95 0.88 17.51
N ASP A 41 -0.93 1.74 17.55
CA ASP A 41 -0.29 2.28 16.33
C ASP A 41 0.35 1.18 15.48
N PHE A 42 1.02 0.21 16.13
CA PHE A 42 1.59 -0.93 15.44
C PHE A 42 0.51 -1.79 14.78
N GLN A 43 -0.58 -2.09 15.49
CA GLN A 43 -1.70 -2.86 14.95
C GLN A 43 -2.37 -2.16 13.76
N ARG A 44 -2.55 -0.84 13.84
CA ARG A 44 -3.10 -0.03 12.74
C ARG A 44 -2.22 -0.07 11.50
N ARG A 45 -0.91 0.13 11.67
CA ARG A 45 0.06 0.04 10.56
C ARG A 45 0.03 -1.34 9.94
N GLN A 46 0.06 -2.39 10.75
CA GLN A 46 0.02 -3.76 10.27
C GLN A 46 -1.27 -4.07 9.49
N ALA A 47 -2.41 -3.55 9.92
CA ALA A 47 -3.68 -3.72 9.22
C ALA A 47 -3.67 -3.01 7.84
N ILE A 48 -3.16 -1.78 7.78
CA ILE A 48 -3.01 -1.03 6.52
C ILE A 48 -2.04 -1.75 5.58
N ASP A 49 -0.87 -2.14 6.08
CA ASP A 49 0.17 -2.81 5.29
C ASP A 49 -0.33 -4.16 4.76
N SER A 50 -1.07 -4.92 5.56
CA SER A 50 -1.68 -6.18 5.15
C SER A 50 -2.70 -5.98 4.03
N PHE A 51 -3.53 -4.94 4.11
CA PHE A 51 -4.50 -4.65 3.06
C PHE A 51 -3.81 -4.19 1.77
N VAL A 52 -2.85 -3.28 1.87
CA VAL A 52 -2.08 -2.80 0.71
C VAL A 52 -1.34 -3.97 0.06
N GLY A 53 -0.70 -4.82 0.86
CA GLY A 53 -0.05 -6.04 0.39
C GLY A 53 -1.01 -6.98 -0.34
N LEU A 54 -2.21 -7.20 0.21
CA LEU A 54 -3.25 -8.00 -0.44
C LEU A 54 -3.64 -7.44 -1.82
N LYS A 55 -3.83 -6.12 -1.92
CA LYS A 55 -4.15 -5.46 -3.20
C LYS A 55 -3.00 -5.54 -4.20
N GLN A 56 -1.77 -5.37 -3.74
CA GLN A 56 -0.59 -5.56 -4.56
C GLN A 56 -0.50 -6.98 -5.10
N SER A 57 -0.73 -7.99 -4.26
CA SER A 57 -0.78 -9.40 -4.69
C SER A 57 -1.85 -9.65 -5.74
N GLN A 58 -3.08 -9.13 -5.55
CA GLN A 58 -4.16 -9.26 -6.55
C GLN A 58 -3.77 -8.73 -7.93
N TYR A 59 -3.07 -7.59 -7.98
CA TYR A 59 -2.62 -7.01 -9.25
C TYR A 59 -1.40 -7.74 -9.84
N ILE A 60 -0.51 -8.28 -9.00
CA ILE A 60 0.55 -9.18 -9.45
C ILE A 60 -0.06 -10.41 -10.09
N ASP A 61 -0.99 -11.10 -9.42
CA ASP A 61 -1.62 -12.31 -9.91
C ASP A 61 -2.32 -12.06 -11.25
N LEU A 62 -3.09 -10.97 -11.35
CA LEU A 62 -3.72 -10.55 -12.60
C LEU A 62 -2.70 -10.36 -13.74
N THR A 63 -1.61 -9.63 -13.48
CA THR A 63 -0.59 -9.39 -14.51
C THR A 63 0.21 -10.64 -14.84
N ALA A 64 0.45 -11.53 -13.89
CA ALA A 64 1.14 -12.80 -14.08
C ALA A 64 0.32 -13.71 -14.99
N ASP A 65 -0.96 -13.89 -14.69
CA ASP A 65 -1.89 -14.71 -15.50
C ASP A 65 -1.97 -14.20 -16.93
N LEU A 66 -2.13 -12.88 -17.12
CA LEU A 66 -2.19 -12.29 -18.44
C LEU A 66 -0.85 -12.34 -19.18
N SER A 67 0.29 -12.24 -18.47
CA SER A 67 1.63 -12.22 -19.07
C SER A 67 2.02 -13.53 -19.77
N THR A 68 1.38 -14.63 -19.40
CA THR A 68 1.56 -15.95 -20.03
C THR A 68 0.58 -16.19 -21.18
N ASN A 69 -0.42 -15.32 -21.38
CA ASN A 69 -1.46 -15.50 -22.38
C ASN A 69 -0.87 -15.42 -23.81
N SER A 70 -1.13 -16.44 -24.63
CA SER A 70 -0.64 -16.50 -26.01
C SER A 70 -1.17 -15.35 -26.89
N GLY A 71 -2.38 -14.85 -26.61
CA GLY A 71 -2.96 -13.68 -27.26
C GLY A 71 -2.20 -12.40 -26.91
N LEU A 72 -1.82 -12.20 -25.65
CA LEU A 72 -1.00 -11.06 -25.24
C LEU A 72 0.39 -11.14 -25.88
N LEU A 73 1.02 -12.32 -25.91
CA LEU A 73 2.29 -12.51 -26.60
C LEU A 73 2.20 -12.17 -28.10
N ALA A 74 1.13 -12.64 -28.77
CA ALA A 74 0.90 -12.32 -30.18
C ALA A 74 0.68 -10.81 -30.39
N PHE A 75 -0.05 -10.17 -29.48
CA PHE A 75 -0.28 -8.72 -29.49
C PHE A 75 1.02 -7.93 -29.31
N VAL A 76 1.88 -8.32 -28.38
CA VAL A 76 3.18 -7.66 -28.16
C VAL A 76 4.07 -7.76 -29.40
N ARG A 77 4.06 -8.90 -30.10
CA ARG A 77 4.83 -9.11 -31.33
C ARG A 77 4.24 -8.39 -32.54
N SER A 78 2.91 -8.28 -32.62
CA SER A 78 2.19 -7.62 -33.70
C SER A 78 1.02 -6.81 -33.14
N PRO A 79 1.27 -5.56 -32.69
CA PRO A 79 0.26 -4.76 -32.03
C PRO A 79 -0.90 -4.42 -32.96
N LYS A 80 -2.12 -4.78 -32.55
CA LYS A 80 -3.37 -4.42 -33.23
C LYS A 80 -4.27 -3.67 -32.26
N ALA A 81 -4.47 -2.38 -32.49
CA ALA A 81 -5.22 -1.50 -31.57
C ALA A 81 -6.60 -2.06 -31.19
N GLU A 82 -7.29 -2.68 -32.13
CA GLU A 82 -8.59 -3.34 -31.91
C GLU A 82 -8.51 -4.45 -30.87
N TRP A 83 -7.49 -5.31 -30.94
CA TRP A 83 -7.29 -6.39 -29.97
C TRP A 83 -7.09 -5.84 -28.55
N GLY A 84 -6.27 -4.80 -28.40
CA GLY A 84 -6.07 -4.14 -27.11
C GLY A 84 -7.38 -3.57 -26.55
N ASN A 85 -8.19 -2.93 -27.39
CA ASN A 85 -9.48 -2.38 -26.96
C ASN A 85 -10.50 -3.46 -26.59
N ILE A 86 -10.44 -4.65 -27.19
CA ILE A 86 -11.36 -5.76 -26.89
C ILE A 86 -10.93 -6.53 -25.63
N HIS A 87 -9.63 -6.73 -25.44
CA HIS A 87 -9.12 -7.63 -24.40
C HIS A 87 -8.49 -6.93 -23.19
N LEU A 88 -7.83 -5.78 -23.38
CA LEU A 88 -7.12 -5.08 -22.31
C LEU A 88 -7.94 -3.95 -21.71
N LYS A 89 -8.70 -3.23 -22.54
CA LYS A 89 -9.57 -2.14 -22.06
C LYS A 89 -10.58 -2.61 -20.99
N PRO A 90 -11.29 -3.76 -21.14
CA PRO A 90 -12.27 -4.17 -20.13
C PRO A 90 -11.66 -4.46 -18.76
N LEU A 91 -10.35 -4.73 -18.67
CA LEU A 91 -9.66 -4.98 -17.41
C LEU A 91 -9.74 -3.78 -16.45
N ILE A 92 -9.82 -2.57 -17.00
CA ILE A 92 -9.99 -1.33 -16.23
C ILE A 92 -11.26 -1.41 -15.39
N ALA A 93 -12.39 -1.70 -16.03
CA ALA A 93 -13.67 -1.82 -15.34
C ALA A 93 -13.78 -3.10 -14.50
N SER A 94 -13.29 -4.24 -14.98
CA SER A 94 -13.50 -5.54 -14.32
C SER A 94 -12.62 -5.76 -13.09
N HIS A 95 -11.45 -5.11 -13.02
CA HIS A 95 -10.49 -5.25 -11.93
C HIS A 95 -10.28 -3.96 -11.13
N ASP A 96 -11.12 -2.95 -11.36
CA ASP A 96 -10.99 -1.63 -10.73
C ASP A 96 -9.57 -1.08 -10.91
N LEU A 97 -9.10 -1.02 -12.16
CA LEU A 97 -7.83 -0.41 -12.51
C LEU A 97 -8.07 0.96 -13.15
N ASP A 98 -7.10 1.85 -13.03
CA ASP A 98 -7.12 3.16 -13.69
C ASP A 98 -6.22 3.20 -14.92
N LEU A 99 -5.28 2.26 -15.02
CA LEU A 99 -4.27 2.24 -16.07
C LEU A 99 -3.95 0.80 -16.51
N VAL A 100 -3.87 0.59 -17.82
CA VAL A 100 -3.31 -0.63 -18.42
C VAL A 100 -2.36 -0.23 -19.55
N GLN A 101 -1.14 -0.75 -19.51
CA GLN A 101 -0.09 -0.47 -20.48
C GLN A 101 0.66 -1.74 -20.89
N VAL A 102 1.07 -1.77 -22.15
CA VAL A 102 1.87 -2.85 -22.72
C VAL A 102 3.06 -2.26 -23.46
N TYR A 103 4.23 -2.84 -23.22
CA TYR A 103 5.50 -2.44 -23.82
C TYR A 103 6.06 -3.58 -24.67
N ASP A 104 6.60 -3.25 -25.85
CA ASP A 104 7.34 -4.19 -26.71
C ASP A 104 8.73 -4.49 -26.16
N ARG A 105 9.46 -5.44 -26.78
CA ARG A 105 10.86 -5.79 -26.45
C ARG A 105 11.84 -4.63 -26.45
N GLN A 106 11.53 -3.57 -27.20
CA GLN A 106 12.33 -2.36 -27.30
C GLN A 106 11.98 -1.34 -26.20
N ARG A 107 11.09 -1.71 -25.27
CA ARG A 107 10.59 -0.87 -24.17
C ARG A 107 9.81 0.34 -24.69
N ARG A 108 9.15 0.19 -25.84
CA ARG A 108 8.25 1.19 -26.40
C ARG A 108 6.83 0.83 -26.02
N LEU A 109 6.08 1.84 -25.61
CA LEU A 109 4.66 1.71 -25.33
C LEU A 109 3.93 1.35 -26.63
N VAL A 110 3.35 0.15 -26.68
CA VAL A 110 2.53 -0.31 -27.83
C VAL A 110 1.03 -0.19 -27.55
N TYR A 111 0.66 -0.10 -26.27
CA TYR A 111 -0.71 0.12 -25.84
C TYR A 111 -0.71 0.83 -24.51
N GLY A 112 -1.57 1.84 -24.36
CA GLY A 112 -1.84 2.50 -23.09
C GLY A 112 -3.29 2.95 -23.07
N ARG A 113 -3.99 2.62 -21.98
CA ARG A 113 -5.34 3.10 -21.72
C ARG A 113 -5.52 3.45 -20.25
N ALA A 114 -6.20 4.57 -20.06
CA ALA A 114 -6.80 4.98 -18.80
C ALA A 114 -8.24 5.42 -19.10
N GLU A 115 -9.16 5.26 -18.15
CA GLU A 115 -10.56 5.70 -18.28
C GLU A 115 -10.99 6.58 -17.11
N GLY A 116 -12.16 7.22 -17.26
CA GLY A 116 -12.75 8.10 -16.26
C GLY A 116 -11.99 9.43 -16.11
N ASP A 117 -12.01 9.96 -14.88
CA ASP A 117 -11.33 11.22 -14.50
C ASP A 117 -9.80 11.13 -14.54
N ASN A 118 -9.30 9.95 -14.87
CA ASN A 118 -7.90 9.55 -14.92
C ASN A 118 -7.40 9.38 -16.38
N GLY A 119 -8.13 9.87 -17.38
CA GLY A 119 -7.75 9.72 -18.80
C GLY A 119 -6.36 10.26 -19.16
N ASP A 120 -5.85 11.23 -18.40
CA ASP A 120 -4.49 11.78 -18.51
C ASP A 120 -3.39 10.79 -18.07
N LEU A 121 -3.71 9.75 -17.31
CA LEU A 121 -2.78 8.66 -16.99
C LEU A 121 -2.40 7.82 -18.21
N ALA A 122 -3.10 7.92 -19.33
CA ALA A 122 -2.68 7.25 -20.55
C ALA A 122 -1.27 7.72 -21.00
N ASP A 123 -0.91 8.98 -20.68
CA ASP A 123 0.39 9.58 -20.99
C ASP A 123 1.48 9.27 -19.94
N PHE A 124 1.12 8.59 -18.85
CA PHE A 124 2.10 8.12 -17.87
C PHE A 124 3.09 7.18 -18.57
N VAL A 125 4.39 7.49 -18.51
CA VAL A 125 5.42 6.59 -19.05
C VAL A 125 6.12 5.91 -17.88
N PHE A 126 6.05 4.59 -17.85
CA PHE A 126 6.75 3.81 -16.84
C PHE A 126 8.27 3.90 -17.07
N ASP A 127 9.03 4.00 -15.97
CA ASP A 127 10.48 4.17 -16.05
C ASP A 127 11.13 2.95 -16.71
N ARG A 128 11.94 3.20 -17.74
CA ARG A 128 12.67 2.16 -18.47
C ARG A 128 13.65 1.40 -17.57
N THR A 129 14.23 2.06 -16.57
CA THR A 129 15.14 1.40 -15.63
C THR A 129 14.39 0.39 -14.75
N LEU A 130 13.12 0.66 -14.42
CA LEU A 130 12.27 -0.29 -13.71
C LEU A 130 11.90 -1.46 -14.61
N LEU A 131 11.61 -1.24 -15.90
CA LEU A 131 11.40 -2.34 -16.86
C LEU A 131 12.62 -3.27 -16.97
N ASP A 132 13.83 -2.70 -16.89
CA ASP A 132 15.07 -3.49 -16.87
C ASP A 132 15.15 -4.34 -15.58
N SER A 133 14.74 -3.78 -14.43
CA SER A 133 14.65 -4.52 -13.17
C SER A 133 13.60 -5.64 -13.21
N LEU A 134 12.42 -5.41 -13.81
CA LEU A 134 11.42 -6.45 -14.05
C LEU A 134 11.99 -7.60 -14.88
N SER A 135 12.93 -7.31 -15.79
CA SER A 135 13.60 -8.34 -16.60
C SER A 135 14.48 -9.28 -15.77
N THR A 136 14.65 -9.03 -14.47
CA THR A 136 15.27 -9.97 -13.53
C THR A 136 14.26 -10.51 -12.53
N GLN A 137 13.40 -9.65 -11.98
CA GLN A 137 12.44 -10.03 -10.93
C GLN A 137 11.16 -10.72 -11.46
N ARG A 138 10.90 -10.65 -12.78
CA ARG A 138 9.71 -11.15 -13.50
C ARG A 138 8.40 -10.45 -13.17
N HIS A 139 8.19 -10.13 -11.91
CA HIS A 139 7.06 -9.37 -11.39
C HIS A 139 7.56 -8.24 -10.50
N THR A 140 6.83 -7.14 -10.44
CA THR A 140 7.12 -6.06 -9.49
C THR A 140 5.86 -5.32 -9.09
N THR A 141 5.90 -4.71 -7.91
CA THR A 141 4.96 -3.68 -7.49
C THR A 141 5.71 -2.47 -6.99
N CYS A 142 5.20 -1.29 -7.29
CA CYS A 142 5.73 -0.05 -6.76
C CYS A 142 4.63 0.98 -6.58
N ILE A 143 4.91 2.00 -5.75
CA ILE A 143 4.07 3.18 -5.65
C ILE A 143 4.86 4.32 -6.25
N SER A 144 4.31 4.95 -7.29
CA SER A 144 4.91 6.09 -7.96
C SER A 144 4.04 7.32 -7.77
N LYS A 145 4.68 8.47 -7.67
CA LYS A 145 3.99 9.76 -7.72
C LYS A 145 3.93 10.20 -9.17
N TRP A 146 2.74 10.48 -9.67
CA TRP A 146 2.54 11.15 -10.94
C TRP A 146 1.69 12.39 -10.75
N ASN A 147 2.20 13.55 -11.14
CA ASN A 147 1.65 14.86 -10.82
C ASN A 147 1.37 14.98 -9.31
N ASN A 148 0.08 15.05 -8.93
CA ASN A 148 -0.36 15.15 -7.54
C ASN A 148 -1.13 13.89 -7.07
N ARG A 149 -0.97 12.79 -7.78
CA ARG A 149 -1.63 11.51 -7.51
C ARG A 149 -0.59 10.45 -7.12
N LEU A 150 -0.98 9.55 -6.24
CA LEU A 150 -0.22 8.33 -5.95
C LEU A 150 -0.78 7.21 -6.83
N LEU A 151 0.10 6.53 -7.53
CA LEU A 151 -0.23 5.43 -8.43
C LEU A 151 0.43 4.17 -7.88
N MET A 152 -0.38 3.19 -7.50
CA MET A 152 0.10 1.85 -7.24
C MET A 152 0.18 1.10 -8.56
N ILE A 153 1.35 0.55 -8.86
CA ILE A 153 1.67 -0.07 -10.13
C ILE A 153 2.06 -1.51 -9.87
N ALA A 154 1.52 -2.42 -10.67
CA ALA A 154 1.98 -3.80 -10.75
C ALA A 154 2.40 -4.11 -12.18
N GLY A 155 3.45 -4.89 -12.34
CA GLY A 155 3.98 -5.22 -13.65
C GLY A 155 4.52 -6.63 -13.74
N SER A 156 4.36 -7.23 -14.91
CA SER A 156 4.83 -8.59 -15.22
C SER A 156 5.49 -8.66 -16.60
N VAL A 157 6.51 -9.51 -16.72
CA VAL A 157 7.20 -9.79 -17.98
C VAL A 157 6.36 -10.72 -18.84
N VAL A 158 6.07 -10.31 -20.07
CA VAL A 158 5.40 -11.15 -21.07
C VAL A 158 6.39 -12.17 -21.62
N HIS A 159 6.02 -13.44 -21.53
CA HIS A 159 6.82 -14.58 -21.99
C HIS A 159 5.91 -15.66 -22.58
N PRO A 160 6.47 -16.59 -23.40
CA PRO A 160 5.69 -17.70 -23.92
C PRO A 160 5.16 -18.61 -22.79
N ALA A 161 3.88 -19.01 -22.89
CA ALA A 161 3.25 -19.94 -21.94
C ALA A 161 4.02 -21.25 -21.73
N ALA A 162 4.76 -21.69 -22.77
CA ALA A 162 5.58 -22.89 -22.71
C ALA A 162 6.85 -22.73 -21.84
N ASP A 163 7.27 -21.49 -21.56
CA ASP A 163 8.40 -21.18 -20.70
C ASP A 163 7.93 -20.88 -19.27
N THR A 164 7.45 -21.92 -18.60
CA THR A 164 6.99 -21.84 -17.20
C THR A 164 8.09 -21.42 -16.23
N SER A 165 9.36 -21.69 -16.59
CA SER A 165 10.54 -21.27 -15.84
C SER A 165 10.95 -19.81 -16.07
N MET A 166 10.30 -19.12 -17.01
CA MET A 166 10.62 -17.75 -17.43
C MET A 166 12.13 -17.55 -17.70
N THR A 167 12.76 -18.51 -18.38
CA THR A 167 14.19 -18.51 -18.70
C THR A 167 14.49 -17.80 -20.02
N SER A 168 13.49 -17.70 -20.89
CA SER A 168 13.58 -17.02 -22.17
C SER A 168 13.68 -15.51 -22.00
N ARG A 169 14.18 -14.87 -23.05
CA ARG A 169 14.30 -13.42 -23.08
C ARG A 169 12.90 -12.77 -23.04
N PRO A 170 12.69 -11.72 -22.22
CA PRO A 170 11.44 -10.96 -22.22
C PRO A 170 10.97 -10.59 -23.62
N GLU A 171 9.71 -10.89 -23.92
CA GLU A 171 9.06 -10.52 -25.19
C GLU A 171 8.33 -9.17 -25.06
N GLY A 172 8.03 -8.74 -23.84
CA GLY A 172 7.48 -7.43 -23.54
C GLY A 172 7.13 -7.31 -22.06
N TRP A 173 6.38 -6.27 -21.72
CA TRP A 173 5.96 -6.01 -20.34
C TRP A 173 4.50 -5.58 -20.30
N LEU A 174 3.75 -6.13 -19.34
CA LEU A 174 2.39 -5.71 -19.02
C LEU A 174 2.45 -4.95 -17.69
N ILE A 175 1.92 -3.73 -17.69
CA ILE A 175 1.85 -2.86 -16.51
C ILE A 175 0.38 -2.50 -16.28
N VAL A 176 -0.06 -2.57 -15.03
CA VAL A 176 -1.37 -2.07 -14.60
C VAL A 176 -1.18 -1.10 -13.44
N GLY A 177 -2.12 -0.16 -13.29
CA GLY A 177 -2.07 0.85 -12.25
C GLY A 177 -3.42 1.17 -11.65
N LYS A 178 -3.41 1.49 -10.36
CA LYS A 178 -4.55 2.02 -9.59
C LYS A 178 -4.15 3.34 -8.95
N VAL A 179 -4.94 4.38 -9.18
CA VAL A 179 -4.77 5.66 -8.51
C VAL A 179 -5.34 5.55 -7.10
N TRP A 180 -4.58 6.03 -6.12
CA TRP A 180 -5.08 6.20 -4.77
C TRP A 180 -5.84 7.52 -4.69
N ASP A 181 -7.10 7.48 -5.08
CA ASP A 181 -8.03 8.60 -5.02
C ASP A 181 -8.89 8.55 -3.74
N HIS A 182 -9.79 9.52 -3.59
CA HIS A 182 -10.69 9.58 -2.45
C HIS A 182 -11.66 8.38 -2.39
N ALA A 183 -12.06 7.82 -3.53
CA ALA A 183 -12.96 6.68 -3.57
C ALA A 183 -12.26 5.42 -3.03
N TYR A 184 -11.07 5.12 -3.54
CA TYR A 184 -10.23 4.01 -3.08
C TYR A 184 -9.92 4.11 -1.59
N LEU A 185 -9.49 5.29 -1.11
CA LEU A 185 -9.25 5.50 0.32
C LEU A 185 -10.52 5.37 1.16
N SER A 186 -11.67 5.81 0.64
CA SER A 186 -12.93 5.68 1.36
C SER A 186 -13.33 4.22 1.53
N ASP A 187 -13.05 3.36 0.56
CA ASP A 187 -13.38 1.95 0.64
C ASP A 187 -12.40 1.18 1.53
N LEU A 188 -11.13 1.56 1.50
CA LEU A 188 -10.15 1.13 2.50
C LEU A 188 -10.59 1.58 3.91
N ALA A 189 -11.09 2.82 4.05
CA ALA A 189 -11.48 3.42 5.33
C ALA A 189 -12.63 2.67 5.97
N LYS A 190 -13.66 2.34 5.17
CA LYS A 190 -14.80 1.53 5.59
C LYS A 190 -14.35 0.12 6.00
N SER A 191 -13.45 -0.49 5.22
CA SER A 191 -12.98 -1.85 5.46
C SER A 191 -12.17 -1.99 6.76
N LEU A 192 -11.40 -0.96 7.11
CA LEU A 192 -10.55 -0.94 8.31
C LEU A 192 -11.20 -0.20 9.50
N ASN A 193 -12.39 0.36 9.31
CA ASN A 193 -13.06 1.24 10.27
C ASN A 193 -12.17 2.42 10.73
N TYR A 194 -11.42 3.02 9.78
CA TYR A 194 -10.52 4.13 10.00
C TYR A 194 -10.93 5.37 9.21
N THR A 195 -10.46 6.54 9.64
CA THR A 195 -10.47 7.75 8.79
C THR A 195 -9.10 7.88 8.16
N MET A 196 -9.03 7.91 6.83
CA MET A 196 -7.75 8.05 6.11
C MET A 196 -7.74 9.26 5.20
N ARG A 197 -6.57 9.87 5.10
CA ARG A 197 -6.30 10.98 4.20
C ARG A 197 -4.90 10.84 3.63
N ILE A 198 -4.75 11.03 2.32
CA ILE A 198 -3.42 11.15 1.71
C ILE A 198 -2.89 12.56 2.02
N SER A 199 -1.66 12.62 2.50
CA SER A 199 -0.90 13.86 2.66
C SER A 199 0.38 13.73 1.83
N MET A 200 0.61 14.71 0.96
CA MET A 200 1.87 14.84 0.22
C MET A 200 2.95 15.56 1.04
N THR A 201 2.56 16.13 2.18
CA THR A 201 3.44 16.61 3.25
C THR A 201 3.80 15.42 4.13
N PHE A 202 5.07 15.30 4.51
CA PHE A 202 5.48 14.43 5.62
C PHE A 202 4.54 14.68 6.80
N PRO A 203 4.15 13.65 7.56
CA PRO A 203 3.51 13.89 8.84
C PRO A 203 4.47 14.79 9.63
N ARG A 204 4.13 16.08 9.76
CA ARG A 204 4.69 16.87 10.85
C ARG A 204 4.30 16.09 12.07
N ASP A 205 5.29 15.75 12.88
CA ASP A 205 5.03 15.25 14.21
C ASP A 205 3.88 16.06 14.81
N LEU A 206 2.91 15.38 15.41
CA LEU A 206 1.80 15.98 16.14
C LEU A 206 2.30 16.68 17.43
N GLU A 207 3.48 17.29 17.37
CA GLU A 207 4.07 18.18 18.36
C GLU A 207 3.81 19.61 17.90
N GLU A 208 2.58 20.09 18.10
CA GLU A 208 2.22 21.50 18.33
C GLU A 208 0.70 21.66 18.21
N THR A 209 -0.03 21.00 19.11
CA THR A 209 -1.37 21.49 19.48
C THR A 209 -1.58 21.32 20.98
N GLN A 210 -0.62 21.81 21.75
CA GLN A 210 -0.80 22.16 23.16
C GLN A 210 0.00 23.43 23.48
N THR A 211 -0.34 24.55 22.85
CA THR A 211 -0.21 25.89 23.47
C THR A 211 -0.85 26.95 22.56
N GLN A 212 -2.09 27.31 22.87
CA GLN A 212 -2.51 28.69 23.12
C GLN A 212 -3.90 28.68 23.75
#